data_AF-A0A932KK20-F1
#
_entry.id   AF-A0A932KK20-F1
#
_cell.length_a   1.000
_cell.length_b   1.000
_cell.length_c   1.000
_cell.angle_alpha   90.00
_cell.angle_beta   90.00
_cell.angle_gamma   90.00
#
_symmetry.space_group_name_H-M   'P 1'
#
loop_
_entity.id
_entity.type
_entity.pdbx_description
1 polymer ?
#
loop_
_entity_poly.entity_id
_entity_poly.type
_entity_poly.pdbx_seq_one_letter_code
_entity_poly.pdbx_strand_id
1 'polypeptide(L)'
;MLTTLEEITKRLVERYDPDRIILFGSRATGGSRPDSDVDLLIVKETPKRPIDRRCEVGMILADRNLALDIEVLTPEEMWRLLSVGSPFLREVLETGRVLYMRKATESWLRDAEEELTAASMLLEREVFRPACYHGQQCVEKTLKALVLEKGGSPDRTHDIAKLLNGVESFGWGSILSMDDAVFIDSIYRGRYPTEAGLLPHGEPSRDNAVRAVAVARAVYERARNLLGLS
;
A
#
# COMPACT_ATOMS: atom_id res chain seq x y z
N MET A 1 2.88 -3.14 -29.12
CA MET A 1 3.94 -3.90 -28.47
C MET A 1 4.13 -3.38 -27.06
N LEU A 2 4.06 -4.25 -26.06
CA LEU A 2 4.37 -3.88 -24.67
C LEU A 2 5.87 -3.94 -24.46
N THR A 3 6.44 -2.86 -23.93
CA THR A 3 7.87 -2.77 -23.67
C THR A 3 8.17 -2.56 -22.18
N THR A 4 7.16 -2.19 -21.39
CA THR A 4 7.32 -1.91 -19.95
C THR A 4 6.40 -2.76 -19.08
N LEU A 5 6.78 -2.91 -17.80
CA LEU A 5 5.96 -3.60 -16.79
C LEU A 5 4.66 -2.85 -16.49
N GLU A 6 4.68 -1.53 -16.57
CA GLU A 6 3.51 -0.67 -16.33
C GLU A 6 2.43 -0.94 -17.39
N GLU A 7 2.81 -1.01 -18.67
CA GLU A 7 1.86 -1.32 -19.75
C GLU A 7 1.32 -2.76 -19.65
N ILE A 8 2.17 -3.73 -19.28
CA ILE A 8 1.73 -5.12 -19.01
C ILE A 8 0.70 -5.13 -17.89
N THR A 9 1.02 -4.50 -16.76
CA THR A 9 0.17 -4.47 -15.56
C THR A 9 -1.18 -3.85 -15.91
N LYS A 10 -1.18 -2.67 -16.54
CA LYS A 10 -2.39 -1.97 -16.95
C LYS A 10 -3.29 -2.85 -17.84
N ARG A 11 -2.71 -3.52 -18.84
CA ARG A 11 -3.49 -4.39 -19.73
C ARG A 11 -4.04 -5.62 -19.03
N LEU A 12 -3.28 -6.23 -18.12
CA LEU A 12 -3.79 -7.33 -17.32
C LEU A 12 -4.96 -6.89 -16.45
N VAL A 13 -4.86 -5.71 -15.82
CA VAL A 13 -5.97 -5.13 -15.05
C VAL A 13 -7.21 -4.95 -15.94
N GLU A 14 -7.07 -4.35 -17.11
CA GLU A 14 -8.19 -4.07 -18.02
C GLU A 14 -8.82 -5.32 -18.65
N ARG A 15 -8.01 -6.33 -19.02
CA ARG A 15 -8.47 -7.46 -19.85
C ARG A 15 -8.58 -8.79 -19.12
N TYR A 16 -7.83 -8.96 -18.04
CA TYR A 16 -7.82 -10.18 -17.25
C TYR A 16 -8.53 -10.01 -15.91
N ASP A 17 -8.63 -8.78 -15.41
CA ASP A 17 -9.25 -8.45 -14.14
C ASP A 17 -8.73 -9.36 -12.98
N PRO A 18 -7.45 -9.26 -12.60
CA PRO A 18 -6.88 -10.05 -11.52
C PRO A 18 -7.21 -9.47 -10.15
N ASP A 19 -7.01 -10.26 -9.09
CA ASP A 19 -7.01 -9.77 -7.71
C ASP A 19 -5.66 -9.15 -7.35
N ARG A 20 -4.53 -9.71 -7.79
CA ARG A 20 -3.18 -9.19 -7.54
C ARG A 20 -2.23 -9.50 -8.68
N ILE A 21 -1.24 -8.64 -8.89
CA ILE A 21 -0.10 -8.87 -9.77
C ILE A 21 1.16 -8.56 -8.95
N ILE A 22 2.07 -9.53 -8.86
CA ILE A 22 3.28 -9.45 -8.05
C ILE A 22 4.46 -9.77 -8.96
N LEU A 23 5.43 -8.86 -9.01
CA LEU A 23 6.75 -9.12 -9.58
C LEU A 23 7.60 -9.80 -8.51
N PHE A 24 8.28 -10.89 -8.82
CA PHE A 24 9.20 -11.54 -7.88
C PHE A 24 10.50 -11.96 -8.58
N GLY A 25 11.40 -12.60 -7.84
CA GLY A 25 12.66 -13.08 -8.39
C GLY A 25 13.69 -11.97 -8.60
N SER A 26 14.67 -12.25 -9.46
CA SER A 26 15.86 -11.40 -9.62
C SER A 26 15.56 -9.97 -10.07
N ARG A 27 14.49 -9.77 -10.87
CA ARG A 27 14.10 -8.44 -11.36
C ARG A 27 13.40 -7.58 -10.32
N ALA A 28 12.88 -8.17 -9.24
CA ALA A 28 12.27 -7.42 -8.15
C ALA A 28 13.31 -6.74 -7.24
N THR A 29 14.53 -7.27 -7.16
CA THR A 29 15.59 -6.82 -6.22
C THR A 29 16.57 -5.81 -6.79
N GLY A 30 16.40 -5.39 -8.06
CA GLY A 30 17.17 -4.29 -8.68
C GLY A 30 18.58 -4.65 -9.17
N GLY A 31 19.04 -5.89 -9.01
CA GLY A 31 20.37 -6.36 -9.41
C GLY A 31 20.46 -7.11 -10.74
N SER A 32 19.42 -7.07 -11.57
CA SER A 32 19.27 -7.98 -12.72
C SER A 32 20.01 -7.56 -13.98
N ARG A 33 20.46 -8.56 -14.75
CA ARG A 33 20.96 -8.39 -16.12
C ARG A 33 19.79 -8.07 -17.07
N PRO A 34 20.01 -7.32 -18.17
CA PRO A 34 18.95 -6.89 -19.10
C PRO A 34 18.17 -8.05 -19.75
N ASP A 35 18.76 -9.23 -19.83
CA ASP A 35 18.27 -10.45 -20.47
C ASP A 35 17.50 -11.41 -19.54
N SER A 36 17.41 -11.11 -18.24
CA SER A 36 16.64 -11.95 -17.30
C SER A 36 15.15 -11.93 -17.63
N ASP A 37 14.53 -13.11 -17.58
CA ASP A 37 13.08 -13.27 -17.58
C ASP A 37 12.46 -12.46 -16.41
N VAL A 38 11.25 -11.97 -16.62
CA VAL A 38 10.45 -11.29 -15.61
C VAL A 38 9.47 -12.30 -15.03
N ASP A 39 9.58 -12.56 -13.73
CA ASP A 39 8.68 -13.46 -13.03
C ASP A 39 7.46 -12.72 -12.48
N LEU A 40 6.27 -13.09 -12.94
CA LEU A 40 5.00 -12.52 -12.51
C LEU A 40 4.11 -13.58 -11.87
N LEU A 41 3.69 -13.32 -10.64
CA LEU A 41 2.62 -14.06 -9.99
C LEU A 41 1.33 -13.24 -10.10
N ILE A 42 0.32 -13.82 -10.72
CA ILE A 42 -1.02 -13.25 -10.81
C ILE A 42 -1.93 -14.06 -9.90
N VAL A 43 -2.63 -13.38 -8.99
CA VAL A 43 -3.67 -13.99 -8.16
C VAL A 43 -5.02 -13.60 -8.72
N LYS A 44 -5.88 -14.58 -9.01
CA LYS A 44 -7.25 -14.35 -9.48
C LYS A 44 -8.16 -15.51 -9.09
N GLU A 45 -9.31 -15.22 -8.51
CA GLU A 45 -10.37 -16.22 -8.34
C GLU A 45 -10.94 -16.66 -9.70
N THR A 46 -10.90 -17.96 -10.00
CA THR A 46 -11.34 -18.50 -11.29
C THR A 46 -11.51 -20.03 -11.26
N PRO A 47 -12.56 -20.57 -11.93
CA PRO A 47 -12.75 -22.01 -12.05
C PRO A 47 -11.87 -22.65 -13.15
N LYS A 48 -11.12 -21.85 -13.93
CA LYS A 48 -10.28 -22.37 -15.03
C LYS A 48 -9.14 -23.22 -14.51
N ARG A 49 -8.64 -24.18 -15.32
CA ARG A 49 -7.47 -24.99 -14.95
C ARG A 49 -6.18 -24.15 -15.07
N PRO A 50 -5.10 -24.48 -14.33
CA PRO A 50 -3.86 -23.69 -14.35
C PRO A 50 -3.29 -23.42 -15.76
N ILE A 51 -3.32 -24.41 -16.65
CA ILE A 51 -2.84 -24.25 -18.03
C ILE A 51 -3.69 -23.25 -18.83
N ASP A 52 -5.02 -23.28 -18.66
CA ASP A 52 -5.93 -22.41 -19.39
C ASP A 52 -5.75 -20.94 -18.93
N ARG A 53 -5.48 -20.73 -17.63
CA ARG A 53 -5.16 -19.41 -17.06
C ARG A 53 -3.88 -18.84 -17.66
N ARG A 54 -2.81 -19.64 -17.71
CA ARG A 54 -1.52 -19.24 -18.30
C ARG A 54 -1.65 -18.95 -19.80
N CYS A 55 -2.39 -19.78 -20.55
CA CYS A 55 -2.66 -19.54 -21.96
C CYS A 55 -3.44 -18.23 -22.20
N GLU A 56 -4.48 -17.96 -21.40
CA GLU A 56 -5.27 -16.74 -21.50
C GLU A 56 -4.43 -15.49 -21.23
N VAL A 57 -3.62 -15.49 -20.17
CA VAL A 57 -2.70 -14.38 -19.90
C VAL A 57 -1.66 -14.24 -21.02
N GLY A 58 -1.10 -15.36 -21.50
CA GLY A 58 -0.17 -15.38 -22.61
C GLY A 58 -0.74 -14.80 -23.91
N MET A 59 -2.02 -15.07 -24.20
CA MET A 59 -2.76 -14.48 -25.32
C MET A 59 -3.02 -12.99 -25.13
N ILE A 60 -3.43 -12.56 -23.92
CA ILE A 60 -3.63 -11.15 -23.58
C ILE A 60 -2.34 -10.35 -23.80
N LEU A 61 -1.18 -10.97 -23.57
CA LEU A 61 0.14 -10.36 -23.69
C LEU A 61 0.92 -10.83 -24.94
N ALA A 62 0.23 -11.26 -26.00
CA ALA A 62 0.88 -11.86 -27.17
C ALA A 62 1.84 -10.91 -27.93
N ASP A 63 1.58 -9.60 -27.92
CA ASP A 63 2.41 -8.57 -28.57
C ASP A 63 3.51 -7.99 -27.67
N ARG A 64 3.86 -8.67 -26.58
CA ARG A 64 4.92 -8.22 -25.66
C ARG A 64 6.31 -8.40 -26.28
N ASN A 65 7.22 -7.48 -25.94
CA ASN A 65 8.64 -7.57 -26.26
C ASN A 65 9.49 -7.83 -25.00
N LEU A 66 8.93 -8.61 -24.07
CA LEU A 66 9.55 -8.97 -22.79
C LEU A 66 9.40 -10.47 -22.57
N ALA A 67 10.47 -11.12 -22.14
CA ALA A 67 10.41 -12.49 -21.67
C ALA A 67 9.74 -12.49 -20.28
N LEU A 68 8.63 -13.22 -20.16
CA LEU A 68 7.81 -13.29 -18.96
C LEU A 68 7.66 -14.76 -18.57
N ASP A 69 7.96 -15.09 -17.33
CA ASP A 69 7.44 -16.29 -16.68
C ASP A 69 6.21 -15.90 -15.86
N ILE A 70 5.09 -16.59 -16.09
CA ILE A 70 3.79 -16.19 -15.54
C ILE A 70 3.18 -17.38 -14.82
N GLU A 71 3.03 -17.22 -13.51
CA GLU A 71 2.26 -18.15 -12.68
C GLU A 71 0.92 -17.53 -12.30
N VAL A 72 -0.16 -18.31 -12.38
CA VAL A 72 -1.53 -17.82 -12.07
C VAL A 72 -2.20 -18.71 -11.05
N LEU A 73 -2.33 -18.19 -9.82
CA LEU A 73 -2.92 -18.91 -8.69
C LEU A 73 -4.29 -18.35 -8.32
N THR A 74 -5.17 -19.21 -7.81
CA THR A 74 -6.33 -18.76 -7.04
C THR A 74 -5.91 -18.36 -5.62
N PRO A 75 -6.68 -17.53 -4.91
CA PRO A 75 -6.45 -17.25 -3.49
C PRO A 75 -6.31 -18.53 -2.64
N GLU A 76 -7.12 -19.55 -2.92
CA GLU A 76 -7.08 -20.84 -2.21
C GLU A 76 -5.77 -21.62 -2.50
N GLU A 77 -5.34 -21.69 -3.76
CA GLU A 77 -4.09 -22.34 -4.14
C GLU A 77 -2.88 -21.64 -3.51
N MET A 78 -2.88 -20.31 -3.48
CA MET A 78 -1.85 -19.52 -2.80
C MET A 78 -1.82 -19.84 -1.30
N TRP A 79 -2.97 -19.87 -0.63
CA TRP A 79 -3.07 -20.27 0.77
C TRP A 79 -2.51 -21.67 1.01
N ARG A 80 -2.90 -22.64 0.18
CA ARG A 80 -2.42 -24.03 0.30
C ARG A 80 -0.91 -24.12 0.16
N LEU A 81 -0.32 -23.43 -0.81
CA LEU A 81 1.14 -23.39 -1.01
C LEU A 81 1.86 -22.74 0.18
N LEU A 82 1.25 -21.70 0.77
CA LEU A 82 1.79 -21.04 1.96
C LEU A 82 1.78 -21.99 3.16
N SER A 83 0.68 -22.70 3.38
CA SER A 83 0.51 -23.63 4.50
C SER A 83 1.49 -24.81 4.48
N VAL A 84 1.94 -25.23 3.30
CA VAL A 84 2.95 -26.31 3.15
C VAL A 84 4.39 -25.78 3.09
N GLY A 85 4.59 -24.46 3.21
CA GLY A 85 5.92 -23.85 3.21
C GLY A 85 6.63 -23.93 1.85
N SER A 86 5.88 -23.83 0.75
CA SER A 86 6.40 -23.92 -0.61
C SER A 86 7.61 -23.00 -0.84
N PRO A 87 8.75 -23.51 -1.34
CA PRO A 87 9.92 -22.68 -1.67
C PRO A 87 9.58 -21.54 -2.64
N PHE A 88 8.69 -21.80 -3.60
CA PHE A 88 8.20 -20.79 -4.53
C PHE A 88 7.54 -19.60 -3.81
N LEU A 89 6.59 -19.85 -2.91
CA LEU A 89 5.96 -18.74 -2.18
C LEU A 89 6.90 -18.09 -1.18
N ARG A 90 7.88 -18.82 -0.64
CA ARG A 90 8.93 -18.21 0.18
C ARG A 90 9.71 -17.16 -0.60
N GLU A 91 10.14 -17.49 -1.82
CA GLU A 91 10.83 -16.54 -2.71
C GLU A 91 9.94 -15.34 -3.06
N VAL A 92 8.67 -15.57 -3.40
CA VAL A 92 7.70 -14.50 -3.67
C VAL A 92 7.55 -13.57 -2.46
N LEU A 93 7.52 -14.09 -1.24
CA LEU A 93 7.40 -13.28 -0.02
C LEU A 93 8.70 -12.52 0.30
N GLU A 94 9.86 -13.11 0.03
CA GLU A 94 11.17 -12.50 0.31
C GLU A 94 11.53 -11.41 -0.71
N THR A 95 11.20 -11.62 -1.99
CA THR A 95 11.63 -10.74 -3.10
C THR A 95 10.50 -9.91 -3.71
N GLY A 96 9.24 -10.27 -3.43
CA GLY A 96 8.09 -9.77 -4.16
C GLY A 96 7.85 -8.27 -4.05
N ARG A 97 7.51 -7.66 -5.19
CA ARG A 97 6.98 -6.31 -5.32
C ARG A 97 5.59 -6.36 -5.94
N VAL A 98 4.58 -5.96 -5.17
CA VAL A 98 3.20 -5.85 -5.67
C VAL A 98 3.16 -4.76 -6.75
N LEU A 99 2.75 -5.14 -7.97
CA LEU A 99 2.52 -4.22 -9.09
C LEU A 99 1.06 -3.74 -9.13
N TYR A 100 0.13 -4.58 -8.68
CA TYR A 100 -1.29 -4.26 -8.60
C TYR A 100 -1.98 -5.12 -7.53
N MET A 101 -2.96 -4.56 -6.85
CA MET A 101 -3.87 -5.29 -5.97
C MET A 101 -5.26 -4.67 -6.04
N ARG A 102 -6.23 -5.48 -6.46
CA ARG A 102 -7.65 -5.14 -6.47
C ARG A 102 -8.07 -4.80 -5.04
N LYS A 103 -8.85 -3.72 -4.89
CA LYS A 103 -9.32 -3.21 -3.59
C LYS A 103 -8.17 -2.86 -2.63
N ALA A 104 -6.95 -2.61 -3.11
CA ALA A 104 -5.87 -2.14 -2.25
C ALA A 104 -6.29 -0.88 -1.49
N THR A 105 -6.91 0.09 -2.16
CA THR A 105 -7.47 1.29 -1.54
C THR A 105 -8.42 0.95 -0.38
N GLU A 106 -9.37 0.03 -0.58
CA GLU A 106 -10.32 -0.40 0.45
C GLU A 106 -9.61 -1.04 1.65
N SER A 107 -8.59 -1.88 1.41
CA SER A 107 -7.79 -2.49 2.48
C SER A 107 -6.99 -1.45 3.26
N TRP A 108 -6.33 -0.52 2.59
CA TRP A 108 -5.57 0.55 3.23
C TRP A 108 -6.48 1.47 4.06
N LEU A 109 -7.70 1.74 3.60
CA LEU A 109 -8.69 2.50 4.37
C LEU A 109 -9.21 1.73 5.57
N ARG A 110 -9.44 0.41 5.46
CA ARG A 110 -9.81 -0.41 6.62
C ARG A 110 -8.71 -0.38 7.67
N ASP A 111 -7.46 -0.57 7.27
CA ASP A 111 -6.33 -0.48 8.19
C ASP A 111 -6.25 0.93 8.82
N ALA A 112 -6.52 2.00 8.06
CA ALA A 112 -6.55 3.36 8.59
C ALA A 112 -7.70 3.59 9.60
N GLU A 113 -8.85 2.95 9.40
CA GLU A 113 -10.00 3.00 10.32
C GLU A 113 -9.68 2.32 11.66
N GLU A 114 -8.99 1.17 11.60
CA GLU A 114 -8.51 0.46 12.79
C GLU A 114 -7.53 1.33 13.60
N GLU A 115 -6.61 2.01 12.92
CA GLU A 115 -5.71 2.99 13.56
C GLU A 115 -6.49 4.15 14.20
N LEU A 116 -7.48 4.71 13.50
CA LEU A 116 -8.30 5.81 14.04
C LEU A 116 -9.09 5.38 15.28
N THR A 117 -9.61 4.15 15.26
CA THR A 117 -10.32 3.55 16.39
C THR A 117 -9.39 3.39 17.59
N ALA A 118 -8.21 2.81 17.39
CA ALA A 118 -7.20 2.67 18.42
C ALA A 118 -6.79 4.04 19.00
N ALA A 119 -6.51 5.02 18.14
CA ALA A 119 -6.14 6.37 18.54
C ALA A 119 -7.21 7.03 19.43
N SER A 120 -8.49 6.87 19.06
CA SER A 120 -9.63 7.41 19.81
C SER A 120 -9.74 6.75 21.19
N MET A 121 -9.67 5.43 21.26
CA MET A 121 -9.74 4.68 22.54
C MET A 121 -8.58 5.02 23.48
N LEU A 122 -7.37 5.21 22.93
CA LEU A 122 -6.19 5.57 23.73
C LEU A 122 -6.28 7.00 24.26
N LEU A 123 -6.82 7.94 23.47
CA LEU A 123 -7.07 9.30 23.91
C LEU A 123 -8.09 9.33 25.08
N GLU A 124 -9.17 8.56 25.00
CA GLU A 124 -10.16 8.44 26.07
C GLU A 124 -9.56 7.88 27.38
N ARG A 125 -8.53 7.05 27.27
CA ARG A 125 -7.78 6.50 28.41
C ARG A 125 -6.59 7.36 28.85
N GLU A 126 -6.45 8.55 28.28
CA GLU A 126 -5.37 9.50 28.57
C GLU A 126 -3.96 8.95 28.26
N VAL A 127 -3.87 8.02 27.31
CA VAL A 127 -2.61 7.41 26.85
C VAL A 127 -2.13 8.14 25.59
N PHE A 128 -1.63 9.36 25.78
CA PHE A 128 -1.46 10.35 24.71
C PHE A 128 -0.43 9.99 23.63
N ARG A 129 0.75 9.49 24.03
CA ARG A 129 1.80 9.13 23.07
C ARG A 129 1.34 8.04 22.09
N PRO A 130 0.79 6.90 22.55
CA PRO A 130 0.13 5.92 21.68
C PRO A 130 -1.02 6.50 20.85
N ALA A 131 -1.87 7.36 21.41
CA ALA A 131 -2.95 8.00 20.65
C ALA A 131 -2.41 8.83 19.47
N CYS A 132 -1.33 9.57 19.69
CA CYS A 132 -0.61 10.34 18.67
C CYS A 132 -0.02 9.44 17.57
N TYR A 133 0.59 8.31 17.96
CA TYR A 133 1.13 7.33 17.04
C TYR A 133 0.06 6.75 16.10
N HIS A 134 -1.02 6.24 16.66
CA HIS A 134 -2.11 5.67 15.87
C HIS A 134 -2.80 6.75 15.01
N GLY A 135 -2.88 7.99 15.50
CA GLY A 135 -3.32 9.13 14.69
C GLY A 135 -2.44 9.37 13.46
N GLN A 136 -1.11 9.37 13.63
CA GLN A 136 -0.17 9.49 12.51
C GLN A 136 -0.28 8.32 11.53
N GLN A 137 -0.39 7.08 12.02
CA GLN A 137 -0.53 5.89 11.18
C GLN A 137 -1.82 5.90 10.36
N CYS A 138 -2.93 6.37 10.94
CA CYS A 138 -4.18 6.58 10.22
C CYS A 138 -4.01 7.56 9.05
N VAL A 139 -3.37 8.72 9.30
CA VAL A 139 -3.08 9.72 8.25
C VAL A 139 -2.20 9.10 7.15
N GLU A 140 -1.11 8.46 7.54
CA GLU A 140 -0.16 7.83 6.61
C GLU A 140 -0.84 6.83 5.68
N LYS A 141 -1.61 5.89 6.26
CA LYS A 141 -2.30 4.84 5.51
C LYS A 141 -3.38 5.41 4.59
N THR A 142 -4.10 6.43 5.04
CA THR A 142 -5.12 7.11 4.24
C THR A 142 -4.51 7.79 3.01
N LEU A 143 -3.40 8.52 3.17
CA LEU A 143 -2.72 9.19 2.05
C LEU A 143 -2.19 8.17 1.03
N LYS A 144 -1.64 7.06 1.50
CA LYS A 144 -1.18 5.96 0.63
C LYS A 144 -2.33 5.31 -0.16
N ALA A 145 -3.50 5.15 0.47
CA ALA A 145 -4.70 4.66 -0.20
C ALA A 145 -5.09 5.53 -1.40
N LEU A 146 -5.05 6.86 -1.25
CA LEU A 146 -5.41 7.79 -2.32
C LEU A 146 -4.42 7.76 -3.48
N VAL A 147 -3.11 7.67 -3.20
CA VAL A 147 -2.10 7.49 -4.27
C VAL A 147 -2.37 6.21 -5.06
N LEU A 148 -2.66 5.10 -4.36
CA LEU A 148 -2.99 3.81 -4.97
C LEU A 148 -4.23 3.87 -5.87
N GLU A 149 -5.28 4.56 -5.42
CA GLU A 149 -6.53 4.67 -6.19
C GLU A 149 -6.33 5.31 -7.56
N LYS A 150 -5.39 6.25 -7.70
CA LYS A 150 -5.04 6.86 -9.00
C LYS A 150 -4.02 6.05 -9.79
N GLY A 151 -3.75 4.81 -9.39
CA GLY A 151 -2.75 3.93 -10.01
C GLY A 151 -1.31 4.30 -9.68
N GLY A 152 -1.08 5.17 -8.70
CA GLY A 152 0.24 5.51 -8.21
C GLY A 152 0.82 4.43 -7.29
N SER A 153 2.14 4.39 -7.17
CA SER A 153 2.82 3.59 -6.15
C SER A 153 3.17 4.49 -4.96
N PRO A 154 2.62 4.26 -3.76
CA PRO A 154 2.93 5.07 -2.59
C PRO A 154 4.39 4.88 -2.16
N ASP A 155 5.04 5.99 -1.82
CA ASP A 155 6.42 5.98 -1.35
C ASP A 155 6.58 5.17 -0.05
N ARG A 156 7.71 4.46 0.06
CA ARG A 156 8.13 3.78 1.30
C ARG A 156 8.72 4.80 2.29
N THR A 157 7.88 5.72 2.76
CA THR A 157 8.19 6.75 3.75
C THR A 157 7.09 6.84 4.80
N HIS A 158 7.44 7.39 5.96
CA HIS A 158 6.51 7.73 7.06
C HIS A 158 6.30 9.25 7.19
N ASP A 159 6.95 10.03 6.32
CA ASP A 159 6.89 11.49 6.26
C ASP A 159 5.57 11.94 5.61
N ILE A 160 4.68 12.51 6.42
CA ILE A 160 3.33 12.91 6.01
C ILE A 160 3.39 14.04 4.98
N ALA A 161 4.30 15.00 5.14
CA ALA A 161 4.45 16.10 4.18
C ALA A 161 4.83 15.58 2.78
N LYS A 162 5.73 14.60 2.69
CA LYS A 162 6.08 13.96 1.40
C LYS A 162 4.91 13.18 0.81
N LEU A 163 4.18 12.41 1.63
CA LEU A 163 3.02 11.66 1.16
C LEU A 163 1.90 12.59 0.66
N LEU A 164 1.71 13.74 1.31
CA LEU A 164 0.75 14.76 0.90
C LEU A 164 1.08 15.33 -0.48
N ASN A 165 2.34 15.68 -0.73
CA ASN A 165 2.78 16.11 -2.06
C ASN A 165 2.51 15.04 -3.13
N GLY A 166 2.72 13.77 -2.78
CA GLY A 166 2.32 12.63 -3.60
C GLY A 166 0.84 12.69 -3.96
N VAL A 167 -0.05 12.70 -2.96
CA VAL A 167 -1.51 12.77 -3.15
C VAL A 167 -1.92 13.95 -4.03
N GLU A 168 -1.34 15.14 -3.83
CA GLU A 168 -1.63 16.33 -4.63
C GLU A 168 -1.19 16.18 -6.08
N SER A 169 0.00 15.63 -6.32
CA SER A 169 0.50 15.35 -7.68
C SER A 169 -0.38 14.38 -8.49
N PHE A 170 -1.13 13.51 -7.79
CA PHE A 170 -2.11 12.59 -8.40
C PHE A 170 -3.52 13.20 -8.55
N GLY A 171 -3.68 14.48 -8.25
CA GLY A 171 -4.88 15.27 -8.59
C GLY A 171 -6.04 15.17 -7.59
N TRP A 172 -5.80 14.72 -6.36
CA TRP A 172 -6.81 14.67 -5.30
C TRP A 172 -7.12 16.03 -4.65
N GLY A 173 -6.31 17.06 -4.93
CA GLY A 173 -6.38 18.35 -4.24
C GLY A 173 -5.90 18.27 -2.78
N SER A 174 -6.03 19.38 -2.06
CA SER A 174 -5.54 19.47 -0.67
C SER A 174 -6.45 18.72 0.29
N ILE A 175 -5.98 17.57 0.78
CA ILE A 175 -6.70 16.74 1.76
C ILE A 175 -6.34 17.10 3.22
N LEU A 176 -5.15 17.64 3.43
CA LEU A 176 -4.57 17.99 4.72
C LEU A 176 -3.80 19.30 4.56
N SER A 177 -3.80 20.15 5.60
CA SER A 177 -3.00 21.37 5.59
C SER A 177 -1.51 21.03 5.81
N MET A 178 -0.59 21.83 5.24
CA MET A 178 0.84 21.61 5.47
C MET A 178 1.23 21.81 6.94
N ASP A 179 0.55 22.69 7.67
CA ASP A 179 0.76 22.89 9.11
C ASP A 179 0.41 21.62 9.91
N ASP A 180 -0.73 20.98 9.59
CA ASP A 180 -1.12 19.73 10.23
C ASP A 180 -0.21 18.56 9.82
N ALA A 181 0.27 18.53 8.57
CA ALA A 181 1.24 17.52 8.13
C ALA A 181 2.55 17.62 8.94
N VAL A 182 3.11 18.83 9.06
CA VAL A 182 4.31 19.10 9.86
C VAL A 182 4.07 18.79 11.34
N PHE A 183 2.90 19.16 11.87
CA PHE A 183 2.52 18.82 13.23
C PHE A 183 2.54 17.31 13.43
N ILE A 184 1.82 16.53 12.62
CA ILE A 184 1.74 15.07 12.73
C ILE A 184 3.13 14.42 12.63
N ASP A 185 3.98 14.88 11.70
CA ASP A 185 5.36 14.39 11.58
C ASP A 185 6.20 14.70 12.84
N SER A 186 5.96 15.85 13.46
CA SER A 186 6.73 16.29 14.63
C SER A 186 6.37 15.53 15.91
N ILE A 187 5.10 15.14 16.11
CA ILE A 187 4.66 14.53 17.38
C ILE A 187 5.14 13.08 17.54
N TYR A 188 5.53 12.44 16.44
CA TYR A 188 5.94 11.04 16.41
C TYR A 188 7.47 10.84 16.44
N ARG A 189 8.27 11.90 16.38
CA ARG A 189 9.74 11.79 16.45
C ARG A 189 10.23 11.39 17.84
N GLY A 190 10.15 10.11 18.19
CA GLY A 190 10.80 9.59 19.40
C GLY A 190 10.15 8.33 19.91
N ARG A 191 10.41 7.21 19.23
CA ARG A 191 9.88 5.87 19.61
C ARG A 191 10.62 5.27 20.78
N TYR A 192 11.85 5.72 21.03
CA TYR A 192 12.69 5.23 22.12
C TYR A 192 12.80 6.27 23.24
N PRO A 193 12.91 5.85 24.51
CA PRO A 193 13.14 6.77 25.64
C PRO A 193 14.35 7.68 25.45
N THR A 194 15.36 7.21 24.70
CA THR A 194 16.56 7.98 24.31
C THR A 194 16.28 9.11 23.32
N GLU A 195 15.16 9.04 22.61
CA GLU A 195 14.70 10.02 21.64
C GLU A 195 13.66 10.98 22.23
N ALA A 196 13.23 10.78 23.49
CA ALA A 196 12.28 11.68 24.15
C ALA A 196 12.79 13.13 24.23
N GLY A 197 14.12 13.32 24.28
CA GLY A 197 14.77 14.63 24.20
C GLY A 197 14.90 15.22 22.79
N LEU A 198 14.51 14.48 21.75
CA LEU A 198 14.50 14.94 20.34
C LEU A 198 13.15 15.51 19.91
N LEU A 199 12.11 15.33 20.73
CA LEU A 199 10.81 15.98 20.52
C LEU A 199 10.94 17.46 20.86
N PRO A 200 10.61 18.39 19.94
CA PRO A 200 10.68 19.83 20.19
C PRO A 200 9.87 20.28 21.42
N HIS A 201 8.89 19.47 21.84
CA HIS A 201 7.95 19.74 22.92
C HIS A 201 7.95 18.68 24.04
N GLY A 202 8.85 17.70 24.02
CA GLY A 202 8.85 16.57 24.97
C GLY A 202 7.70 15.58 24.72
N GLU A 203 7.25 14.88 25.76
CA GLU A 203 6.11 13.94 25.71
C GLU A 203 4.84 14.62 25.17
N PRO A 204 4.07 13.98 24.27
CA PRO A 204 2.84 14.55 23.75
C PRO A 204 1.83 14.87 24.87
N SER A 205 1.32 16.09 24.87
CA SER A 205 0.27 16.52 25.79
C SER A 205 -1.10 16.00 25.37
N ARG A 206 -2.11 16.16 26.25
CA ARG A 206 -3.51 15.92 25.92
C ARG A 206 -3.94 16.70 24.67
N ASP A 207 -3.56 17.97 24.57
CA ASP A 207 -3.92 18.82 23.44
C ASP A 207 -3.25 18.33 22.14
N ASN A 208 -2.02 17.81 22.22
CA ASN A 208 -1.38 17.19 21.07
C ASN A 208 -2.15 15.95 20.61
N ALA A 209 -2.53 15.06 21.55
CA ALA A 209 -3.30 13.86 21.22
C ALA A 209 -4.69 14.19 20.67
N VAL A 210 -5.39 15.16 21.24
CA VAL A 210 -6.69 15.63 20.73
C VAL A 210 -6.55 16.15 19.30
N ARG A 211 -5.56 17.02 19.03
CA ARG A 211 -5.31 17.53 17.67
C ARG A 211 -4.95 16.40 16.71
N ALA A 212 -4.09 15.46 17.11
CA ALA A 212 -3.66 14.36 16.25
C ALA A 212 -4.84 13.45 15.84
N VAL A 213 -5.69 13.07 16.79
CA VAL A 213 -6.89 12.26 16.53
C VAL A 213 -7.89 13.03 15.66
N ALA A 214 -8.07 14.33 15.91
CA ALA A 214 -8.96 15.17 15.11
C ALA A 214 -8.49 15.29 13.65
N VAL A 215 -7.20 15.51 13.44
CA VAL A 215 -6.57 15.56 12.10
C VAL A 215 -6.73 14.21 11.40
N ALA A 216 -6.42 13.10 12.08
CA ALA A 216 -6.58 11.75 11.53
C ALA A 216 -8.01 11.48 11.06
N ARG A 217 -9.00 11.80 11.91
CA ARG A 217 -10.42 11.69 11.57
C ARG A 217 -10.79 12.52 10.35
N ALA A 218 -10.37 13.79 10.31
CA ALA A 218 -10.70 14.69 9.22
C ALA A 218 -10.13 14.21 7.88
N VAL A 219 -8.88 13.73 7.87
CA VAL A 219 -8.23 13.18 6.67
C VAL A 219 -8.94 11.91 6.20
N TYR A 220 -9.23 10.98 7.12
CA TYR A 220 -9.93 9.74 6.83
C TYR A 220 -11.32 9.99 6.20
N GLU A 221 -12.14 10.81 6.84
CA GLU A 221 -13.48 11.14 6.34
C GLU A 221 -13.43 11.88 5.00
N ARG A 222 -12.47 12.80 4.81
CA ARG A 222 -12.31 13.48 3.52
C ARG A 222 -11.91 12.50 2.41
N ALA A 223 -11.01 11.56 2.69
CA ALA A 223 -10.60 10.53 1.74
C ALA A 223 -11.79 9.65 1.34
N ARG A 224 -12.57 9.16 2.31
CA ARG A 224 -13.79 8.39 2.06
C ARG A 224 -14.78 9.12 1.16
N ASN A 225 -15.02 10.39 1.43
CA ASN A 225 -15.89 11.23 0.61
C ASN A 225 -15.36 11.39 -0.82
N LEU A 226 -14.06 11.64 -1.00
CA LEU A 226 -13.42 11.75 -2.32
C LEU A 226 -13.52 10.45 -3.13
N LEU A 227 -13.56 9.32 -2.44
CA LEU A 227 -13.68 7.98 -3.02
C LEU A 227 -15.13 7.52 -3.21
N GLY A 228 -16.11 8.34 -2.81
CA GLY A 228 -17.53 7.98 -2.88
C GLY A 228 -17.95 6.86 -1.92
N LEU A 229 -17.21 6.67 -0.82
CA LEU A 229 -17.46 5.64 0.19
C LEU A 229 -18.24 6.24 1.36
N SER A 230 -19.56 6.34 1.24
CA SER A 230 -20.48 6.81 2.30
C SER A 230 -20.69 5.77 3.40
#